data_AF-A0A928Z7Q8-F1
#
_entry.id   AF-A0A928Z7Q8-F1
#
_cell.length_a   1.000
_cell.length_b   1.000
_cell.length_c   1.000
_cell.angle_alpha   90.00
_cell.angle_beta   90.00
_cell.angle_gamma   90.00
#
_symmetry.space_group_name_H-M   'P 1'
#
loop_
_entity.id
_entity.type
_entity.pdbx_description
1 polymer ?
#
loop_
_entity_poly.entity_id
_entity_poly.type
_entity_poly.pdbx_seq_one_letter_code
_entity_poly.pdbx_strand_id
1 'polypeptide(L)'
;VYAEYDFAKDEKNIIKLLRVVKKFIDENELSRKGYKNFDEFHKFLNGLISNLKSFIEEDKYSGHQYLWKTYKKNDETPEGYSNILKFTGQSSAKKLVEEVIGEYCYKNNIKLQLESGLGQNPVNFKDGKCKQKTLILAKIPRNVNLNEEYLKELRSDLKKKKINLCYYLIFVDEKSSLEKLGESLQELEKFDFKGIKFYPTLINSTQNRDLDLSDLECSQMSMEKEVFVSYARGNLSGEIVDELCDVLGAANIRVVRDSEELRYKDSLKQFMQRLGKGKCLIVVISDKYLKSRYCMYELTEFIKNGEFKERIVPLVLEDASIYDTVDIIQYTKFWENKHREAEETIKKVGLSNISNNIREDIDLYSEITRTISHFIGELRDFVVSPITVHKDSDFNDIIEEINKILS
;
A
#
# COMPACT_ATOMS: atom_id res chain seq x y z
N VAL A 1 21.00 44.15 -6.35
CA VAL A 1 19.68 44.78 -6.13
C VAL A 1 18.64 43.81 -6.66
N TYR A 2 17.95 43.06 -5.79
CA TYR A 2 16.80 42.28 -6.24
C TYR A 2 15.67 43.27 -6.52
N ALA A 3 15.19 43.34 -7.75
CA ALA A 3 14.03 44.16 -8.09
C ALA A 3 12.81 43.63 -7.30
N GLU A 4 12.08 44.51 -6.63
CA GLU A 4 10.84 44.18 -5.94
C GLU A 4 9.83 43.60 -6.95
N TYR A 5 9.12 42.54 -6.55
CA TYR A 5 8.13 41.90 -7.42
C TYR A 5 6.88 42.79 -7.53
N ASP A 6 6.54 43.19 -8.75
CA ASP A 6 5.32 43.97 -9.01
C ASP A 6 4.09 43.06 -8.97
N PHE A 7 3.37 43.11 -7.85
CA PHE A 7 2.15 42.34 -7.63
C PHE A 7 1.00 42.73 -8.58
N ALA A 8 1.01 43.93 -9.16
CA ALA A 8 -0.02 44.34 -10.10
C ALA A 8 0.18 43.70 -11.48
N LYS A 9 1.43 43.47 -11.88
CA LYS A 9 1.76 42.86 -13.18
C LYS A 9 1.77 41.33 -13.14
N ASP A 10 2.01 40.73 -11.97
CA ASP A 10 2.09 39.29 -11.74
C ASP A 10 2.83 38.52 -12.86
N GLU A 11 3.96 39.05 -13.33
CA GLU A 11 4.66 38.56 -14.53
C GLU A 11 5.13 37.09 -14.43
N LYS A 12 5.18 36.55 -13.21
CA LYS A 12 5.53 35.15 -12.92
C LYS A 12 4.31 34.28 -12.54
N ASN A 13 3.08 34.79 -12.72
CA ASN A 13 1.80 34.13 -12.40
C ASN A 13 1.69 33.60 -10.95
N ILE A 14 2.36 34.26 -9.99
CA ILE A 14 2.43 33.82 -8.59
C ILE A 14 1.09 34.05 -7.90
N ILE A 15 0.50 35.22 -8.09
CA ILE A 15 -0.79 35.57 -7.45
C ILE A 15 -1.92 34.76 -8.09
N LYS A 16 -1.88 34.60 -9.41
CA LYS A 16 -2.84 33.74 -10.12
C LYS A 16 -2.80 32.31 -9.59
N LEU A 17 -1.60 31.74 -9.44
CA LEU A 17 -1.42 30.40 -8.88
C LEU A 17 -2.02 30.30 -7.47
N LEU A 18 -1.67 31.22 -6.56
CA LEU A 18 -2.17 31.23 -5.18
C LEU A 18 -3.71 31.28 -5.11
N ARG A 19 -4.36 32.09 -5.94
CA ARG A 19 -5.84 32.16 -5.98
C ARG A 19 -6.46 30.85 -6.45
N VAL A 20 -5.88 30.25 -7.49
CA VAL A 20 -6.36 28.98 -8.05
C VAL A 20 -6.14 27.83 -7.07
N VAL A 21 -5.00 27.78 -6.39
CA VAL A 21 -4.71 26.80 -5.32
C VAL A 21 -5.70 26.94 -4.17
N LYS A 22 -5.95 28.15 -3.67
CA LYS A 22 -6.92 28.38 -2.58
C LYS A 22 -8.31 27.87 -2.94
N LYS A 23 -8.80 28.26 -4.13
CA LYS A 23 -10.08 27.78 -4.65
C LYS A 23 -10.10 26.25 -4.77
N PHE A 24 -9.05 25.66 -5.32
CA PHE A 24 -8.94 24.19 -5.44
C PHE A 24 -9.05 23.51 -4.08
N ILE A 25 -8.38 24.03 -3.06
CA ILE A 25 -8.36 23.45 -1.71
C ILE A 25 -9.67 23.68 -0.97
N ASP A 26 -10.35 24.81 -1.18
CA ASP A 26 -11.71 25.04 -0.67
C ASP A 26 -12.71 24.01 -1.24
N GLU A 27 -12.55 23.61 -2.50
CA GLU A 27 -13.41 22.62 -3.15
C GLU A 27 -13.01 21.16 -2.82
N ASN A 28 -11.77 20.93 -2.37
CA ASN A 28 -11.21 19.60 -2.10
C ASN A 28 -10.65 19.51 -0.67
N GLU A 29 -11.43 19.95 0.31
CA GLU A 29 -10.96 20.02 1.70
C GLU A 29 -10.61 18.64 2.27
N LEU A 30 -9.40 18.56 2.82
CA LEU A 30 -8.96 17.44 3.63
C LEU A 30 -8.97 17.87 5.09
N SER A 31 -9.87 17.26 5.88
CA SER A 31 -9.98 17.60 7.29
C SER A 31 -8.94 16.86 8.14
N ARG A 32 -8.29 17.59 9.04
CA ARG A 32 -7.34 17.09 10.04
C ARG A 32 -7.95 16.23 11.16
N LYS A 33 -9.28 16.05 11.29
CA LYS A 33 -9.91 15.56 12.54
C LYS A 33 -9.27 14.28 13.12
N GLY A 34 -8.30 14.49 14.00
CA GLY A 34 -7.79 13.57 15.01
C GLY A 34 -7.12 12.30 14.51
N TYR A 35 -6.04 12.36 13.72
CA TYR A 35 -5.21 11.18 13.47
C TYR A 35 -4.66 10.63 14.79
N LYS A 36 -5.05 9.40 15.15
CA LYS A 36 -4.62 8.70 16.36
C LYS A 36 -3.48 7.72 16.10
N ASN A 37 -3.31 7.27 14.86
CA ASN A 37 -2.34 6.25 14.48
C ASN A 37 -1.67 6.57 13.11
N PHE A 38 -0.75 5.70 12.70
CA PHE A 38 -0.03 5.82 11.43
C PHE A 38 -0.98 5.78 10.23
N ASP A 39 -1.94 4.85 10.21
CA ASP A 39 -2.82 4.62 9.05
C ASP A 39 -3.70 5.82 8.73
N GLU A 40 -4.25 6.48 9.75
CA GLU A 40 -5.08 7.66 9.55
C GLU A 40 -4.24 8.85 9.02
N PHE A 41 -3.01 9.00 9.48
CA PHE A 41 -2.08 10.02 8.97
C PHE A 41 -1.63 9.71 7.54
N HIS A 42 -1.34 8.44 7.24
CA HIS A 42 -0.99 7.99 5.90
C HIS A 42 -2.15 8.18 4.92
N LYS A 43 -3.40 7.89 5.32
CA LYS A 43 -4.61 8.18 4.52
C LYS A 43 -4.74 9.66 4.17
N PHE A 44 -4.46 10.56 5.11
CA PHE A 44 -4.45 11.99 4.83
C PHE A 44 -3.40 12.37 3.80
N LEU A 45 -2.17 11.85 3.94
CA LEU A 45 -1.09 12.12 3.00
C LEU A 45 -1.41 11.59 1.61
N ASN A 46 -1.98 10.38 1.50
CA ASN A 46 -2.45 9.83 0.22
C ASN A 46 -3.55 10.70 -0.40
N GLY A 47 -4.51 11.18 0.40
CA GLY A 47 -5.51 12.13 -0.08
C GLY A 47 -4.89 13.44 -0.58
N LEU A 48 -3.87 13.94 0.11
CA LEU A 48 -3.16 15.16 -0.27
C LEU A 48 -2.37 14.99 -1.58
N ILE A 49 -1.66 13.87 -1.75
CA ILE A 49 -0.97 13.53 -3.00
C ILE A 49 -1.98 13.32 -4.14
N SER A 50 -3.10 12.66 -3.88
CA SER A 50 -4.16 12.47 -4.87
C SER A 50 -4.75 13.80 -5.32
N ASN A 51 -5.02 14.72 -4.38
CA ASN A 51 -5.52 16.05 -4.72
C ASN A 51 -4.48 16.84 -5.52
N LEU A 52 -3.20 16.79 -5.17
CA LEU A 52 -2.13 17.40 -5.95
C LEU A 52 -2.09 16.85 -7.38
N LYS A 53 -2.26 15.54 -7.54
CA LYS A 53 -2.29 14.88 -8.86
C LYS A 53 -3.48 15.37 -9.68
N SER A 54 -4.69 15.32 -9.13
CA SER A 54 -5.91 15.88 -9.75
C SER A 54 -5.76 17.33 -10.14
N PHE A 55 -5.15 18.16 -9.29
CA PHE A 55 -4.92 19.58 -9.60
C PHE A 55 -4.09 19.77 -10.89
N ILE A 56 -3.12 18.90 -11.12
CA ILE A 56 -2.21 18.97 -12.27
C ILE A 56 -2.85 18.36 -13.52
N GLU A 57 -3.48 17.20 -13.36
CA GLU A 57 -3.97 16.35 -14.45
C GLU A 57 -5.37 16.75 -14.95
N GLU A 58 -6.18 17.38 -14.11
CA GLU A 58 -7.53 17.78 -14.51
C GLU A 58 -7.55 19.19 -15.14
N ASP A 59 -8.36 19.35 -16.18
CA ASP A 59 -8.50 20.63 -16.89
C ASP A 59 -9.16 21.73 -16.05
N LYS A 60 -9.96 21.34 -15.06
CA LYS A 60 -10.77 22.24 -14.22
C LYS A 60 -9.96 23.40 -13.62
N TYR A 61 -8.71 23.15 -13.24
CA TYR A 61 -7.82 24.15 -12.63
C TYR A 61 -6.60 24.47 -13.47
N SER A 62 -6.40 23.75 -14.58
CA SER A 62 -5.27 23.93 -15.50
C SER A 62 -3.91 23.92 -14.78
N GLY A 63 -3.75 23.09 -13.74
CA GLY A 63 -2.56 23.08 -12.90
C GLY A 63 -1.26 22.77 -13.66
N HIS A 64 -1.34 21.91 -14.68
CA HIS A 64 -0.23 21.65 -15.59
C HIS A 64 0.36 22.92 -16.22
N GLN A 65 -0.44 23.96 -16.52
CA GLN A 65 0.05 25.17 -17.20
C GLN A 65 1.13 25.90 -16.40
N TYR A 66 1.12 25.77 -15.06
CA TYR A 66 2.14 26.36 -14.20
C TYR A 66 3.51 25.65 -14.30
N LEU A 67 3.57 24.52 -15.00
CA LEU A 67 4.78 23.77 -15.28
C LEU A 67 5.38 24.08 -16.67
N TRP A 68 4.66 24.82 -17.52
CA TRP A 68 5.10 25.15 -18.89
C TRP A 68 5.26 26.66 -19.09
N LYS A 69 6.30 27.08 -19.83
CA LYS A 69 6.50 28.48 -20.24
C LYS A 69 6.53 28.60 -21.74
N THR A 70 5.86 29.62 -22.22
CA THR A 70 5.87 30.05 -23.62
C THR A 70 7.05 30.98 -23.85
N TYR A 71 7.95 30.61 -24.77
CA TYR A 71 9.03 31.47 -25.23
C TYR A 71 8.65 32.10 -26.57
N LYS A 72 8.81 33.42 -26.67
CA LYS A 72 8.71 34.13 -27.95
C LYS A 72 9.96 33.78 -28.79
N LYS A 73 9.77 33.55 -30.09
CA LYS A 73 10.87 33.31 -31.05
C LYS A 73 11.82 34.53 -31.13
N ASN A 74 13.11 34.28 -31.39
CA ASN A 74 14.03 35.31 -31.87
C ASN A 74 13.95 35.43 -33.39
N ASP A 75 14.31 36.60 -33.94
CA ASP A 75 14.13 37.03 -35.34
C ASP A 75 14.79 36.14 -36.41
N GLU A 76 15.64 35.17 -36.04
CA GLU A 76 16.41 34.33 -36.99
C GLU A 76 15.75 32.99 -37.36
N THR A 77 14.50 32.72 -36.95
CA THR A 77 13.85 31.42 -37.21
C THR A 77 12.80 31.49 -38.32
N PRO A 78 12.83 30.58 -39.34
CA PRO A 78 11.97 30.67 -40.54
C PRO A 78 10.47 30.85 -40.25
N GLU A 79 9.80 31.63 -41.10
CA GLU A 79 8.36 31.91 -41.02
C GLU A 79 7.53 30.62 -41.07
N GLY A 80 6.58 30.46 -40.14
CA GLY A 80 5.64 29.34 -40.10
C GLY A 80 5.58 28.53 -38.79
N TYR A 81 6.47 28.76 -37.83
CA TYR A 81 6.47 28.05 -36.53
C TYR A 81 5.92 28.92 -35.39
N SER A 82 5.00 28.36 -34.59
CA SER A 82 4.38 28.94 -33.39
C SER A 82 5.35 29.03 -32.19
N ASN A 83 4.95 29.76 -31.14
CA ASN A 83 5.72 29.93 -29.90
C ASN A 83 6.21 28.58 -29.32
N ILE A 84 7.45 28.51 -28.84
CA ILE A 84 8.02 27.28 -28.27
C ILE A 84 7.60 27.18 -26.79
N LEU A 85 6.84 26.15 -26.46
CA LEU A 85 6.51 25.79 -25.08
C LEU A 85 7.59 24.86 -24.52
N LYS A 86 8.14 25.16 -23.35
CA LYS A 86 9.11 24.29 -22.65
C LYS A 86 8.69 24.04 -21.21
N PHE A 87 8.89 22.80 -20.77
CA PHE A 87 8.76 22.44 -19.36
C PHE A 87 9.77 23.25 -18.54
N THR A 88 9.26 23.99 -17.57
CA THR A 88 9.97 25.07 -16.88
C THR A 88 11.05 24.59 -15.92
N GLY A 89 11.11 23.28 -15.68
CA GLY A 89 12.17 22.60 -14.96
C GLY A 89 11.88 22.36 -13.48
N GLN A 90 12.88 21.84 -12.78
CA GLN A 90 12.78 21.33 -11.41
C GLN A 90 12.20 22.34 -10.42
N SER A 91 12.60 23.61 -10.53
CA SER A 91 12.17 24.67 -9.60
C SER A 91 10.67 24.95 -9.66
N SER A 92 10.04 24.80 -10.83
CA SER A 92 8.60 25.06 -10.96
C SER A 92 7.75 23.90 -10.45
N ALA A 93 8.15 22.65 -10.75
CA ALA A 93 7.48 21.47 -10.23
C ALA A 93 7.44 21.51 -8.69
N LYS A 94 8.60 21.77 -8.10
CA LYS A 94 8.73 21.98 -6.67
C LYS A 94 7.89 23.13 -6.13
N LYS A 95 7.94 24.31 -6.75
CA LYS A 95 7.13 25.45 -6.30
C LYS A 95 5.65 25.10 -6.32
N LEU A 96 5.18 24.41 -7.35
CA LEU A 96 3.78 23.97 -7.43
C LEU A 96 3.40 23.05 -6.25
N VAL A 97 4.26 22.09 -5.93
CA VAL A 97 4.10 21.21 -4.76
C VAL A 97 4.11 22.02 -3.47
N GLU A 98 5.05 22.93 -3.28
CA GLU A 98 5.15 23.79 -2.09
C GLU A 98 3.88 24.65 -1.90
N GLU A 99 3.33 25.23 -2.96
CA GLU A 99 2.12 26.08 -2.87
C GLU A 99 0.87 25.26 -2.54
N VAL A 100 0.65 24.14 -3.25
CA VAL A 100 -0.52 23.28 -3.01
C VAL A 100 -0.46 22.65 -1.62
N ILE A 101 0.67 22.03 -1.28
CA ILE A 101 0.84 21.36 0.02
C ILE A 101 0.91 22.37 1.16
N GLY A 102 1.55 23.52 0.93
CA GLY A 102 1.65 24.61 1.88
C GLY A 102 0.29 25.13 2.32
N GLU A 103 -0.63 25.31 1.39
CA GLU A 103 -1.98 25.79 1.69
C GLU A 103 -2.81 24.72 2.43
N TYR A 104 -2.69 23.43 2.07
CA TYR A 104 -3.28 22.33 2.87
C TYR A 104 -2.75 22.31 4.30
N CYS A 105 -1.43 22.49 4.46
CA CYS A 105 -0.79 22.53 5.77
C CYS A 105 -1.23 23.74 6.58
N TYR A 106 -1.33 24.91 5.94
CA TYR A 106 -1.79 26.15 6.57
C TYR A 106 -3.21 25.99 7.13
N LYS A 107 -4.16 25.54 6.30
CA LYS A 107 -5.55 25.28 6.74
C LYS A 107 -5.63 24.26 7.88
N ASN A 108 -4.76 23.27 7.87
CA ASN A 108 -4.77 22.20 8.86
C ASN A 108 -3.83 22.47 10.06
N ASN A 109 -3.23 23.66 10.21
CA ASN A 109 -2.27 23.95 11.28
C ASN A 109 -1.10 22.95 11.37
N ILE A 110 -0.62 22.48 10.22
CA ILE A 110 0.52 21.57 10.12
C ILE A 110 1.78 22.40 9.90
N LYS A 111 2.83 22.13 10.69
CA LYS A 111 4.11 22.83 10.53
C LYS A 111 4.87 22.24 9.35
N LEU A 112 4.90 23.01 8.27
CA LEU A 112 5.76 22.76 7.11
C LEU A 112 7.20 23.19 7.45
N GLN A 113 8.17 22.30 7.26
CA GLN A 113 9.59 22.66 7.31
C GLN A 113 10.20 22.48 5.92
N LEU A 114 10.77 23.56 5.41
CA LEU A 114 11.60 23.52 4.20
C LEU A 114 12.95 22.95 4.60
N GLU A 115 13.37 21.86 3.97
CA GLU A 115 14.72 21.34 4.16
C GLU A 115 15.64 21.69 2.98
N SER A 116 16.91 21.92 3.29
CA SER A 116 18.00 22.01 2.31
C SER A 116 18.73 20.65 2.22
N GLY A 117 19.08 20.22 1.01
CA GLY A 117 19.76 18.94 0.74
C GLY A 117 18.83 17.85 0.17
N LEU A 118 19.41 16.91 -0.57
CA LEU A 118 18.76 15.96 -1.50
C LEU A 118 17.87 16.65 -2.56
N GLY A 119 18.48 17.34 -3.51
CA GLY A 119 17.80 17.75 -4.75
C GLY A 119 16.73 18.86 -4.64
N GLN A 120 16.76 19.63 -3.53
CA GLN A 120 16.25 21.00 -3.31
C GLN A 120 14.79 21.27 -3.74
N ASN A 121 13.75 21.35 -2.91
CA ASN A 121 13.53 21.39 -1.47
C ASN A 121 12.40 20.39 -1.20
N PRO A 122 12.55 19.49 -0.23
CA PRO A 122 11.44 18.68 0.21
C PRO A 122 10.55 19.42 1.20
N VAL A 123 9.28 18.98 1.24
CA VAL A 123 8.35 19.34 2.31
C VAL A 123 8.44 18.31 3.42
N ASN A 124 8.81 18.74 4.64
CA ASN A 124 8.80 17.89 5.82
C ASN A 124 7.56 18.15 6.70
N PHE A 125 6.83 17.09 7.02
CA PHE A 125 5.72 17.10 7.96
C PHE A 125 6.21 16.67 9.34
N LYS A 126 5.98 17.51 10.35
CA LYS A 126 6.19 17.14 11.75
C LYS A 126 4.89 17.32 12.52
N ASP A 127 4.24 16.21 12.89
CA ASP A 127 3.17 16.23 13.88
C ASP A 127 3.75 15.88 15.26
N GLY A 128 3.29 16.56 16.30
CA GLY A 128 3.66 16.26 17.70
C GLY A 128 2.92 15.04 18.26
N LYS A 129 1.78 14.65 17.66
CA LYS A 129 0.96 13.51 18.11
C LYS A 129 1.38 12.19 17.48
N CYS A 130 1.68 12.20 16.19
CA CYS A 130 2.24 11.06 15.47
C CYS A 130 3.75 11.31 15.33
N LYS A 131 4.62 10.53 15.99
CA LYS A 131 6.10 10.71 15.99
C LYS A 131 6.75 10.47 14.61
N GLN A 132 5.99 10.58 13.53
CA GLN A 132 6.38 10.32 12.16
C GLN A 132 6.92 11.60 11.52
N LYS A 133 7.98 11.46 10.72
CA LYS A 133 8.41 12.50 9.79
C LYS A 133 8.25 12.02 8.37
N THR A 134 7.61 12.86 7.56
CA THR A 134 7.37 12.58 6.14
C THR A 134 8.15 13.54 5.28
N LEU A 135 8.79 13.04 4.22
CA LEU A 135 9.46 13.83 3.19
C LEU A 135 8.68 13.72 1.88
N ILE A 136 8.43 14.85 1.21
CA ILE A 136 7.90 14.85 -0.16
C ILE A 136 8.96 15.45 -1.09
N LEU A 137 9.43 14.66 -2.06
CA LEU A 137 10.44 15.03 -3.05
C LEU A 137 9.78 15.15 -4.42
N ALA A 138 9.75 16.36 -4.98
CA ALA A 138 9.35 16.57 -6.37
C ALA A 138 10.55 16.43 -7.30
N LYS A 139 10.41 15.73 -8.42
CA LYS A 139 11.46 15.53 -9.43
C LYS A 139 10.89 15.60 -10.84
N ILE A 140 11.71 16.09 -11.75
CA ILE A 140 11.49 15.96 -13.19
C ILE A 140 12.34 14.81 -13.74
N PRO A 141 11.96 14.16 -14.86
CA PRO A 141 12.62 12.96 -15.36
C PRO A 141 14.14 13.08 -15.48
N ARG A 142 14.65 14.18 -16.05
CA ARG A 142 16.10 14.43 -16.17
C ARG A 142 16.85 14.59 -14.84
N ASN A 143 16.14 14.77 -13.73
CA ASN A 143 16.69 14.89 -12.37
C ASN A 143 16.41 13.65 -11.51
N VAL A 144 15.79 12.62 -12.08
CA VAL A 144 15.61 11.32 -11.44
C VAL A 144 16.89 10.52 -11.68
N ASN A 145 17.61 10.22 -10.60
CA ASN A 145 18.64 9.20 -10.57
C ASN A 145 18.17 8.16 -9.55
N LEU A 146 18.00 6.90 -9.97
CA LEU A 146 17.55 5.80 -9.11
C LEU A 146 18.55 4.65 -9.09
N ASN A 147 19.80 4.91 -9.47
CA ASN A 147 20.85 3.90 -9.37
C ASN A 147 21.09 3.47 -7.91
N GLU A 148 21.59 2.25 -7.73
CA GLU A 148 21.74 1.65 -6.40
C GLU A 148 22.62 2.49 -5.45
N GLU A 149 23.65 3.15 -5.96
CA GLU A 149 24.55 4.03 -5.18
C GLU A 149 23.81 5.24 -4.63
N TYR A 150 23.03 5.93 -5.48
CA TYR A 150 22.21 7.07 -5.08
C TYR A 150 21.10 6.64 -4.12
N LEU A 151 20.46 5.48 -4.35
CA LEU A 151 19.43 4.97 -3.42
C LEU A 151 20.03 4.65 -2.03
N LYS A 152 21.27 4.14 -1.97
CA LYS A 152 22.00 3.95 -0.71
C LYS A 152 22.26 5.27 0.00
N GLU A 153 22.70 6.30 -0.72
CA GLU A 153 22.91 7.66 -0.18
C GLU A 153 21.59 8.26 0.33
N LEU A 154 20.54 8.22 -0.48
CA LEU A 154 19.20 8.69 -0.15
C LEU A 154 18.68 8.01 1.12
N ARG A 155 18.78 6.67 1.22
CA ARG A 155 18.39 5.91 2.41
C ARG A 155 19.18 6.36 3.65
N SER A 156 20.50 6.56 3.51
CA SER A 156 21.36 7.03 4.61
C SER A 156 20.92 8.40 5.13
N ASP A 157 20.64 9.33 4.22
CA ASP A 157 20.18 10.68 4.55
C ASP A 157 18.78 10.69 5.18
N LEU A 158 17.85 9.88 4.66
CA LEU A 158 16.51 9.72 5.23
C LEU A 158 16.60 9.20 6.68
N LYS A 159 17.46 8.20 6.94
CA LYS A 159 17.71 7.68 8.29
C LYS A 159 18.29 8.73 9.22
N LYS A 160 19.31 9.48 8.77
CA LYS A 160 19.95 10.56 9.55
C LYS A 160 18.94 11.63 9.95
N LYS A 161 18.00 11.94 9.06
CA LYS A 161 16.92 12.92 9.29
C LYS A 161 15.74 12.36 10.09
N LYS A 162 15.74 11.05 10.36
CA LYS A 162 14.64 10.30 10.99
C LYS A 162 13.34 10.41 10.20
N ILE A 163 13.44 10.33 8.88
CA ILE A 163 12.27 10.23 7.99
C ILE A 163 11.81 8.78 7.97
N ASN A 164 10.52 8.57 8.17
CA ASN A 164 9.89 7.26 8.15
C ASN A 164 9.05 7.04 6.89
N LEU A 165 8.65 8.12 6.24
CA LEU A 165 7.76 8.13 5.10
C LEU A 165 8.31 9.08 4.03
N CYS A 166 8.47 8.63 2.80
CA CYS A 166 9.01 9.43 1.71
C CYS A 166 8.15 9.28 0.45
N TYR A 167 7.54 10.37 -0.02
CA TYR A 167 6.88 10.41 -1.32
C TYR A 167 7.83 11.00 -2.36
N TYR A 168 8.04 10.29 -3.47
CA TYR A 168 8.96 10.68 -4.54
C TYR A 168 8.15 10.95 -5.82
N LEU A 169 7.70 12.19 -5.97
CA LEU A 169 6.84 12.63 -7.05
C LEU A 169 7.65 12.87 -8.32
N ILE A 170 7.31 12.21 -9.42
CA ILE A 170 7.99 12.33 -10.72
C ILE A 170 7.03 12.94 -11.74
N PHE A 171 7.34 14.16 -12.17
CA PHE A 171 6.53 14.96 -13.11
C PHE A 171 6.89 14.61 -14.54
N VAL A 172 6.14 13.70 -15.16
CA VAL A 172 6.40 13.21 -16.52
C VAL A 172 6.01 14.30 -17.52
N ASP A 173 6.97 14.77 -18.30
CA ASP A 173 6.81 15.88 -19.25
C ASP A 173 6.52 15.42 -20.69
N GLU A 174 6.99 14.23 -21.07
CA GLU A 174 6.79 13.61 -22.39
C GLU A 174 6.92 12.08 -22.35
N LYS A 175 6.46 11.41 -23.41
CA LYS A 175 6.45 9.94 -23.51
C LYS A 175 7.86 9.33 -23.49
N SER A 176 8.82 9.94 -24.19
CA SER A 176 10.22 9.55 -24.20
C SER A 176 10.87 9.59 -22.81
N SER A 177 10.45 10.53 -21.95
CA SER A 177 10.88 10.58 -20.56
C SER A 177 10.32 9.40 -19.76
N LEU A 178 9.07 9.01 -19.99
CA LEU A 178 8.44 7.86 -19.32
C LEU A 178 9.14 6.55 -19.67
N GLU A 179 9.43 6.32 -20.95
CA GLU A 179 10.12 5.12 -21.42
C GLU A 179 11.50 4.95 -20.75
N LYS A 180 12.26 6.04 -20.63
CA LYS A 180 13.57 6.04 -19.93
C LYS A 180 13.45 5.80 -18.43
N LEU A 181 12.36 6.24 -17.80
CA LEU A 181 12.12 6.03 -16.38
C LEU A 181 11.82 4.57 -16.05
N GLY A 182 11.27 3.80 -17.00
CA GLY A 182 10.92 2.39 -16.79
C GLY A 182 12.04 1.55 -16.19
N GLU A 183 13.25 1.64 -16.75
CA GLU A 183 14.44 0.91 -16.24
C GLU A 183 14.83 1.37 -14.82
N SER A 184 14.83 2.69 -14.58
CA SER A 184 15.16 3.28 -13.28
C SER A 184 14.13 2.93 -12.19
N LEU A 185 12.86 2.74 -12.56
CA LEU A 185 11.80 2.34 -11.64
C LEU A 185 11.94 0.86 -11.23
N GLN A 186 12.41 -0.02 -12.13
CA GLN A 186 12.69 -1.42 -11.78
C GLN A 186 13.83 -1.56 -10.75
N GLU A 187 14.84 -0.70 -10.81
CA GLU A 187 15.90 -0.66 -9.79
C GLU A 187 15.35 -0.22 -8.43
N LEU A 188 14.44 0.77 -8.44
CA LEU A 188 13.77 1.24 -7.24
C LEU A 188 12.89 0.15 -6.60
N GLU A 189 12.18 -0.65 -7.40
CA GLU A 189 11.35 -1.77 -6.91
C GLU A 189 12.16 -2.83 -6.14
N LYS A 190 13.42 -3.05 -6.54
CA LYS A 190 14.31 -4.03 -5.89
C LYS A 190 15.02 -3.48 -4.65
N PHE A 191 14.94 -2.18 -4.41
CA PHE A 191 15.74 -1.53 -3.38
C PHE A 191 15.05 -1.53 -2.00
N ASP A 192 15.67 -2.17 -1.03
CA ASP A 192 15.20 -2.17 0.36
C ASP A 192 15.58 -0.88 1.11
N PHE A 193 14.58 -0.10 1.49
CA PHE A 193 14.74 1.13 2.29
C PHE A 193 14.90 0.90 3.80
N LYS A 194 14.93 -0.35 4.27
CA LYS A 194 15.16 -0.75 5.67
C LYS A 194 14.24 -0.03 6.65
N GLY A 195 12.94 -0.19 6.41
CA GLY A 195 11.84 0.32 7.24
C GLY A 195 11.49 1.79 7.07
N ILE A 196 11.98 2.44 6.00
CA ILE A 196 11.44 3.71 5.53
C ILE A 196 10.44 3.40 4.42
N LYS A 197 9.19 3.82 4.58
CA LYS A 197 8.17 3.64 3.56
C LYS A 197 8.39 4.63 2.42
N PHE A 198 8.62 4.14 1.22
CA PHE A 198 9.00 4.94 0.06
C PHE A 198 7.96 4.78 -1.05
N TYR A 199 7.34 5.89 -1.46
CA TYR A 199 6.22 5.93 -2.41
C TYR A 199 6.60 6.79 -3.62
N PRO A 200 7.18 6.22 -4.69
CA PRO A 200 7.26 6.91 -5.96
C PRO A 200 5.84 7.17 -6.49
N THR A 201 5.64 8.32 -7.11
CA THR A 201 4.34 8.69 -7.67
C THR A 201 4.57 9.39 -8.99
N LEU A 202 4.13 8.79 -10.09
CA LEU A 202 4.11 9.47 -11.38
C LEU A 202 2.97 10.48 -11.44
N ILE A 203 3.25 11.64 -12.04
CA ILE A 203 2.28 12.70 -12.29
C ILE A 203 2.34 13.03 -13.77
N ASN A 204 1.22 12.90 -14.46
CA ASN A 204 1.10 13.26 -15.87
C ASN A 204 1.09 14.79 -15.99
N SER A 205 2.25 15.36 -16.29
CA SER A 205 2.42 16.80 -16.43
C SER A 205 2.55 17.26 -17.89
N THR A 206 2.18 16.40 -18.84
CA THR A 206 2.33 16.71 -20.26
C THR A 206 1.32 17.75 -20.70
N GLN A 207 1.60 18.41 -21.82
CA GLN A 207 0.74 19.48 -22.31
C GLN A 207 -0.66 18.96 -22.69
N ASN A 208 -0.71 17.80 -23.35
CA ASN A 208 -1.96 17.20 -23.83
C ASN A 208 -2.54 16.17 -22.85
N ARG A 209 -1.77 15.75 -21.83
CA ARG A 209 -2.18 14.80 -20.78
C ARG A 209 -2.73 13.49 -21.34
N ASP A 210 -2.24 13.13 -22.51
CA ASP A 210 -2.58 11.95 -23.30
C ASP A 210 -1.73 10.72 -22.95
N LEU A 211 -0.82 10.88 -21.99
CA LEU A 211 -0.04 9.79 -21.46
C LEU A 211 -0.86 8.90 -20.54
N ASP A 212 -1.00 7.66 -20.97
CA ASP A 212 -1.48 6.58 -20.13
C ASP A 212 -0.34 6.17 -19.17
N LEU A 213 -0.52 6.46 -17.89
CA LEU A 213 0.40 6.06 -16.83
C LEU A 213 -0.07 4.77 -16.15
N SER A 214 -1.22 4.20 -16.53
CA SER A 214 -1.87 3.12 -15.79
C SER A 214 -1.01 1.87 -15.65
N ASP A 215 -0.25 1.49 -16.68
CA ASP A 215 0.65 0.32 -16.62
C ASP A 215 1.79 0.50 -15.58
N LEU A 216 2.35 1.70 -15.48
CA LEU A 216 3.41 2.03 -14.52
C LEU A 216 2.86 2.37 -13.13
N GLU A 217 1.66 2.91 -13.05
CA GLU A 217 0.97 3.16 -11.78
C GLU A 217 0.44 1.85 -11.18
N CYS A 218 0.04 0.87 -11.99
CA CYS A 218 -0.39 -0.45 -11.55
C CYS A 218 0.79 -1.25 -10.96
N SER A 219 1.98 -1.14 -11.56
CA SER A 219 3.22 -1.67 -10.96
C SER A 219 3.62 -0.92 -9.68
N GLN A 220 3.43 0.40 -9.60
CA GLN A 220 3.74 1.20 -8.40
C GLN A 220 2.71 1.11 -7.26
N MET A 221 1.42 0.95 -7.54
CA MET A 221 0.40 0.70 -6.52
C MET A 221 0.54 -0.68 -5.89
N SER A 222 1.35 -1.57 -6.50
CA SER A 222 1.78 -2.83 -5.88
C SER A 222 2.86 -2.66 -4.79
N MET A 223 3.27 -1.43 -4.47
CA MET A 223 4.37 -1.13 -3.53
C MET A 223 4.07 -1.29 -2.05
N GLU A 224 2.83 -1.61 -1.67
CA GLU A 224 2.61 -2.29 -0.40
C GLU A 224 2.45 -3.78 -0.70
N LYS A 225 3.51 -4.55 -0.42
CA LYS A 225 3.45 -6.01 -0.35
C LYS A 225 2.29 -6.37 0.58
N GLU A 226 1.18 -6.82 0.01
CA GLU A 226 -0.01 -7.18 0.78
C GLU A 226 0.09 -8.65 1.17
N VAL A 227 0.07 -8.91 2.47
CA VAL A 227 -0.05 -10.25 3.03
C VAL A 227 -1.34 -10.36 3.81
N PHE A 228 -1.99 -11.50 3.68
CA PHE A 228 -3.16 -11.82 4.47
C PHE A 228 -2.77 -12.64 5.69
N VAL A 229 -3.46 -12.46 6.81
CA VAL A 229 -3.25 -13.25 8.03
C VAL A 229 -4.55 -13.90 8.45
N SER A 230 -4.55 -15.23 8.50
CA SER A 230 -5.66 -16.03 9.04
C SER A 230 -5.27 -16.65 10.39
N TYR A 231 -6.11 -16.46 11.41
CA TYR A 231 -5.86 -16.93 12.77
C TYR A 231 -7.16 -17.09 13.57
N ALA A 232 -7.15 -17.96 14.58
CA ALA A 232 -8.25 -18.05 15.53
C ALA A 232 -8.16 -16.93 16.57
N ARG A 233 -9.22 -16.12 16.72
CA ARG A 233 -9.23 -14.99 17.67
C ARG A 233 -9.12 -15.42 19.13
N GLY A 234 -8.35 -14.68 19.93
CA GLY A 234 -8.15 -14.87 21.37
C GLY A 234 -6.94 -15.74 21.72
N ASN A 235 -6.44 -15.61 22.97
CA ASN A 235 -5.22 -16.25 23.48
C ASN A 235 -3.95 -15.82 22.71
N LEU A 236 -2.95 -16.70 22.68
CA LEU A 236 -1.62 -16.51 22.09
C LEU A 236 -1.63 -16.15 20.59
N SER A 237 -2.57 -16.68 19.81
CA SER A 237 -2.67 -16.39 18.38
C SER A 237 -2.89 -14.89 18.09
N GLY A 238 -3.66 -14.20 18.94
CA GLY A 238 -3.89 -12.76 18.79
C GLY A 238 -2.62 -11.95 19.06
N GLU A 239 -1.90 -12.29 20.13
CA GLU A 239 -0.65 -11.62 20.51
C GLU A 239 0.43 -11.76 19.43
N ILE A 240 0.56 -12.96 18.85
CA ILE A 240 1.49 -13.20 17.73
C ILE A 240 1.12 -12.37 16.50
N VAL A 241 -0.17 -12.27 16.18
CA VAL A 241 -0.62 -11.47 15.04
C VAL A 241 -0.40 -9.98 15.26
N ASP A 242 -0.61 -9.48 16.48
CA ASP A 242 -0.30 -8.08 16.82
C ASP A 242 1.21 -7.81 16.66
N GLU A 243 2.09 -8.69 17.15
CA GLU A 243 3.54 -8.59 16.95
C GLU A 243 3.93 -8.62 15.45
N LEU A 244 3.33 -9.54 14.67
CA LEU A 244 3.55 -9.62 13.22
C LEU A 244 3.11 -8.35 12.50
N CYS A 245 1.97 -7.75 12.89
CA CYS A 245 1.51 -6.49 12.31
C CYS A 245 2.53 -5.37 12.52
N ASP A 246 3.11 -5.26 13.71
CA ASP A 246 4.12 -4.24 14.02
C ASP A 246 5.40 -4.45 13.21
N VAL A 247 5.90 -5.70 13.18
CA VAL A 247 7.15 -6.05 12.49
C VAL A 247 7.03 -5.95 10.97
N LEU A 248 5.97 -6.51 10.38
CA LEU A 248 5.72 -6.45 8.94
C LEU A 248 5.40 -5.03 8.48
N GLY A 249 4.64 -4.28 9.28
CA GLY A 249 4.39 -2.86 9.03
C GLY A 249 5.67 -2.03 9.01
N ALA A 250 6.62 -2.35 9.89
CA ALA A 250 7.96 -1.76 9.88
C ALA A 250 8.79 -2.20 8.66
N ALA A 251 8.51 -3.36 8.07
CA ALA A 251 9.15 -3.86 6.85
C ALA A 251 8.47 -3.38 5.54
N ASN A 252 7.52 -2.44 5.61
CA ASN A 252 6.71 -1.96 4.47
C ASN A 252 5.86 -3.07 3.81
N ILE A 253 5.43 -4.06 4.61
CA ILE A 253 4.50 -5.11 4.23
C ILE A 253 3.16 -4.80 4.88
N ARG A 254 2.13 -4.61 4.05
CA ARG A 254 0.77 -4.35 4.51
C ARG A 254 0.12 -5.66 4.94
N VAL A 255 -0.23 -5.73 6.21
CA VAL A 255 -0.94 -6.88 6.78
C VAL A 255 -2.44 -6.64 6.70
N VAL A 256 -3.16 -7.56 6.05
CA VAL A 256 -4.62 -7.60 6.04
C VAL A 256 -5.08 -8.73 6.94
N ARG A 257 -5.62 -8.37 8.10
CA ARG A 257 -6.14 -9.30 9.10
C ARG A 257 -7.66 -9.31 9.12
N ASP A 258 -8.23 -10.45 9.49
CA ASP A 258 -9.67 -10.72 9.61
C ASP A 258 -10.34 -9.95 10.78
N SER A 259 -10.09 -8.65 10.95
CA SER A 259 -10.80 -7.84 11.95
C SER A 259 -10.85 -6.33 11.68
N GLU A 260 -10.04 -5.79 10.76
CA GLU A 260 -9.95 -4.32 10.56
C GLU A 260 -10.59 -3.80 9.26
N GLU A 261 -10.91 -4.67 8.30
CA GLU A 261 -11.63 -4.26 7.08
C GLU A 261 -13.12 -4.64 7.05
N LEU A 262 -13.59 -5.53 7.93
CA LEU A 262 -15.01 -5.86 8.04
C LEU A 262 -15.74 -4.84 8.92
N ARG A 263 -16.40 -3.88 8.29
CA ARG A 263 -17.32 -2.93 8.92
C ARG A 263 -18.68 -3.58 9.16
N TYR A 264 -19.51 -2.91 9.96
CA TYR A 264 -20.90 -3.33 10.17
C TYR A 264 -21.63 -3.45 8.81
N LYS A 265 -22.14 -4.66 8.52
CA LYS A 265 -22.79 -5.11 7.27
C LYS A 265 -21.88 -5.48 6.09
N ASP A 266 -20.57 -5.54 6.28
CA ASP A 266 -19.69 -6.06 5.22
C ASP A 266 -19.90 -7.57 5.01
N SER A 267 -19.78 -8.00 3.76
CA SER A 267 -19.94 -9.40 3.40
C SER A 267 -18.67 -10.17 3.75
N LEU A 268 -18.72 -10.91 4.86
CA LEU A 268 -17.67 -11.84 5.27
C LEU A 268 -17.28 -12.78 4.10
N LYS A 269 -18.26 -13.23 3.30
CA LYS A 269 -18.03 -14.08 2.11
C LYS A 269 -17.17 -13.38 1.04
N GLN A 270 -17.41 -12.10 0.75
CA GLN A 270 -16.61 -11.35 -0.22
C GLN A 270 -15.19 -11.09 0.28
N PHE A 271 -15.04 -10.82 1.57
CA PHE A 271 -13.74 -10.68 2.20
C PHE A 271 -12.93 -11.98 2.12
N MET A 272 -13.57 -13.12 2.43
CA MET A 272 -12.93 -14.44 2.36
C MET A 272 -12.59 -14.85 0.90
N GLN A 273 -13.39 -14.44 -0.09
CA GLN A 273 -13.03 -14.62 -1.51
C GLN A 273 -11.83 -13.76 -1.94
N ARG A 274 -11.68 -12.55 -1.37
CA ARG A 274 -10.50 -11.72 -1.60
C ARG A 274 -9.26 -12.36 -0.96
N LEU A 275 -9.37 -12.90 0.25
CA LEU A 275 -8.30 -13.65 0.93
C LEU A 275 -7.78 -14.80 0.05
N GLY A 276 -8.68 -15.59 -0.53
CA GLY A 276 -8.31 -16.72 -1.39
C GLY A 276 -7.50 -16.33 -2.64
N LYS A 277 -7.65 -15.09 -3.12
CA LYS A 277 -6.90 -14.54 -4.27
C LYS A 277 -5.58 -13.86 -3.89
N GLY A 278 -5.28 -13.74 -2.60
CA GLY A 278 -4.09 -13.06 -2.11
C GLY A 278 -2.79 -13.77 -2.50
N LYS A 279 -1.74 -13.03 -2.86
CA LYS A 279 -0.45 -13.62 -3.28
C LYS A 279 0.26 -14.36 -2.14
N CYS A 280 0.08 -13.92 -0.89
CA CYS A 280 0.70 -14.55 0.29
C CYS A 280 -0.29 -14.59 1.45
N LEU A 281 -0.40 -15.74 2.12
CA LEU A 281 -1.23 -15.97 3.29
C LEU A 281 -0.39 -16.52 4.44
N ILE A 282 -0.30 -15.76 5.54
CA ILE A 282 0.24 -16.22 6.81
C ILE A 282 -0.89 -16.92 7.57
N VAL A 283 -0.64 -18.14 8.05
CA VAL A 283 -1.64 -18.90 8.81
C VAL A 283 -1.10 -19.24 10.19
N VAL A 284 -1.74 -18.72 11.24
CA VAL A 284 -1.41 -19.05 12.64
C VAL A 284 -2.25 -20.23 13.10
N ILE A 285 -1.63 -21.41 13.08
CA ILE A 285 -2.27 -22.71 13.29
C ILE A 285 -2.22 -23.06 14.78
N SER A 286 -3.41 -23.09 15.39
CA SER A 286 -3.67 -23.57 16.75
C SER A 286 -4.71 -24.68 16.72
N ASP A 287 -4.91 -25.41 17.82
CA ASP A 287 -6.04 -26.36 17.94
C ASP A 287 -7.39 -25.68 17.62
N LYS A 288 -7.55 -24.46 18.14
CA LYS A 288 -8.74 -23.64 17.91
C LYS A 288 -8.93 -23.28 16.45
N TYR A 289 -7.84 -23.01 15.72
CA TYR A 289 -7.87 -22.74 14.29
C TYR A 289 -8.42 -23.93 13.50
N LEU A 290 -7.86 -25.12 13.74
CA LEU A 290 -8.23 -26.36 13.04
C LEU A 290 -9.66 -26.83 13.34
N LYS A 291 -10.29 -26.30 14.40
CA LYS A 291 -11.68 -26.56 14.78
C LYS A 291 -12.63 -25.39 14.48
N SER A 292 -12.13 -24.28 13.95
CA SER A 292 -12.91 -23.07 13.67
C SER A 292 -13.50 -23.11 12.26
N ARG A 293 -14.82 -22.96 12.16
CA ARG A 293 -15.52 -22.91 10.85
C ARG A 293 -14.99 -21.81 9.95
N TYR A 294 -14.77 -20.60 10.49
CA TYR A 294 -14.33 -19.47 9.69
C TYR A 294 -12.91 -19.67 9.17
N CYS A 295 -11.99 -20.08 10.04
CA CYS A 295 -10.60 -20.34 9.67
C CYS A 295 -10.49 -21.45 8.61
N MET A 296 -11.23 -22.55 8.79
CA MET A 296 -11.22 -23.65 7.83
C MET A 296 -11.90 -23.29 6.51
N TYR A 297 -12.89 -22.39 6.51
CA TYR A 297 -13.46 -21.85 5.28
C TYR A 297 -12.44 -21.04 4.49
N GLU A 298 -11.79 -20.07 5.14
CA GLU A 298 -10.74 -19.23 4.52
C GLU A 298 -9.64 -20.06 3.90
N LEU A 299 -9.17 -21.05 4.65
CA LEU A 299 -8.14 -21.95 4.21
C LEU A 299 -8.58 -22.81 3.02
N THR A 300 -9.81 -23.34 3.06
CA THR A 300 -10.36 -24.13 1.95
C THR A 300 -10.49 -23.29 0.68
N GLU A 301 -10.95 -22.04 0.79
CA GLU A 301 -11.03 -21.12 -0.37
C GLU A 301 -9.64 -20.75 -0.88
N PHE A 302 -8.65 -20.57 -0.01
CA PHE A 302 -7.27 -20.33 -0.42
C PHE A 302 -6.69 -21.52 -1.20
N ILE A 303 -6.84 -22.74 -0.70
CA ILE A 303 -6.35 -23.97 -1.36
C ILE A 303 -7.00 -24.14 -2.74
N LYS A 304 -8.31 -23.88 -2.87
CA LYS A 304 -9.02 -23.96 -4.16
C LYS A 304 -8.47 -23.01 -5.22
N ASN A 305 -7.80 -21.93 -4.83
CA ASN A 305 -7.19 -20.97 -5.76
C ASN A 305 -5.79 -21.38 -6.23
N GLY A 306 -5.34 -22.61 -5.93
CA GLY A 306 -4.11 -23.21 -6.47
C GLY A 306 -2.82 -22.66 -5.85
N GLU A 307 -1.70 -23.33 -6.14
CA GLU A 307 -0.34 -22.94 -5.74
C GLU A 307 -0.23 -22.66 -4.22
N PHE A 308 -0.96 -23.44 -3.42
CA PHE A 308 -1.07 -23.19 -1.99
C PHE A 308 0.31 -23.27 -1.31
N LYS A 309 1.18 -24.21 -1.72
CA LYS A 309 2.47 -24.44 -1.09
C LYS A 309 3.44 -23.28 -1.31
N GLU A 310 3.32 -22.64 -2.48
CA GLU A 310 4.14 -21.52 -2.89
C GLU A 310 3.69 -20.19 -2.25
N ARG A 311 2.46 -20.14 -1.70
CA ARG A 311 1.82 -18.90 -1.24
C ARG A 311 1.57 -18.86 0.27
N ILE A 312 1.71 -19.98 0.98
CA ILE A 312 1.43 -20.07 2.43
C ILE A 312 2.70 -19.86 3.26
N VAL A 313 2.54 -19.16 4.39
CA VAL A 313 3.55 -19.07 5.46
C VAL A 313 2.92 -19.60 6.75
N PRO A 314 3.12 -20.88 7.10
CA PRO A 314 2.51 -21.48 8.28
C PRO A 314 3.29 -21.14 9.56
N LEU A 315 2.57 -20.74 10.61
CA LEU A 315 3.07 -20.53 11.97
C LEU A 315 2.32 -21.48 12.91
N VAL A 316 2.98 -22.55 13.34
CA VAL A 316 2.36 -23.63 14.12
C VAL A 316 2.58 -23.37 15.61
N LEU A 317 1.49 -23.27 16.37
CA LEU A 317 1.54 -23.11 17.83
C LEU A 317 1.66 -24.47 18.52
N GLU A 318 2.16 -24.46 19.76
CA GLU A 318 2.39 -25.68 20.55
C GLU A 318 1.13 -26.51 20.79
N ASP A 319 -0.05 -25.89 20.78
CA ASP A 319 -1.32 -26.57 20.99
C ASP A 319 -1.88 -27.23 19.71
N ALA A 320 -1.27 -27.03 18.55
CA ALA A 320 -1.68 -27.64 17.29
C ALA A 320 -1.03 -29.00 17.07
N SER A 321 -1.79 -30.08 17.24
CA SER A 321 -1.30 -31.45 17.07
C SER A 321 -1.29 -31.90 15.60
N ILE A 322 -0.36 -31.36 14.82
CA ILE A 322 -0.30 -31.59 13.35
C ILE A 322 0.75 -32.62 12.89
N TYR A 323 1.59 -33.12 13.80
CA TYR A 323 2.71 -34.00 13.46
C TYR A 323 2.37 -35.49 13.60
N ASP A 324 1.63 -35.86 14.65
CA ASP A 324 1.24 -37.26 14.91
C ASP A 324 0.02 -37.67 14.09
N THR A 325 0.09 -38.86 13.48
CA THR A 325 -0.99 -39.35 12.61
C THR A 325 -2.32 -39.55 13.35
N VAL A 326 -2.27 -40.01 14.60
CA VAL A 326 -3.48 -40.23 15.42
C VAL A 326 -4.15 -38.90 15.74
N ASP A 327 -3.38 -37.87 16.03
CA ASP A 327 -3.89 -36.53 16.31
C ASP A 327 -4.52 -35.87 15.07
N ILE A 328 -3.89 -36.02 13.91
CA ILE A 328 -4.46 -35.57 12.62
C ILE A 328 -5.83 -36.22 12.38
N ILE A 329 -5.95 -37.52 12.65
CA ILE A 329 -7.21 -38.27 12.53
C ILE A 329 -8.27 -37.71 13.50
N GLN A 330 -7.89 -37.21 14.68
CA GLN A 330 -8.85 -36.57 15.60
C GLN A 330 -9.47 -35.31 14.99
N TYR A 331 -8.72 -34.51 14.24
CA TYR A 331 -9.28 -33.36 13.51
C TYR A 331 -10.25 -33.78 12.41
N THR A 332 -9.91 -34.83 11.65
CA THR A 332 -10.85 -35.40 10.65
C THR A 332 -12.13 -35.88 11.32
N LYS A 333 -12.02 -36.62 12.43
CA LYS A 333 -13.16 -37.12 13.20
C LYS A 333 -14.00 -35.98 13.78
N PHE A 334 -13.37 -34.88 14.22
CA PHE A 334 -14.08 -33.70 14.70
C PHE A 334 -15.01 -33.12 13.61
N TRP A 335 -14.50 -32.93 12.40
CA TRP A 335 -15.28 -32.38 11.28
C TRP A 335 -16.33 -33.37 10.77
N GLU A 336 -16.01 -34.66 10.73
CA GLU A 336 -16.99 -35.71 10.39
C GLU A 336 -18.18 -35.70 11.36
N ASN A 337 -17.91 -35.56 12.66
CA ASN A 337 -18.97 -35.44 13.67
C ASN A 337 -19.80 -34.17 13.48
N LYS A 338 -19.17 -33.04 13.14
CA LYS A 338 -19.87 -31.77 12.87
C LYS A 338 -20.74 -31.84 11.62
N HIS A 339 -20.24 -32.45 10.54
CA HIS A 339 -21.00 -32.70 9.33
C HIS A 339 -22.24 -33.56 9.62
N ARG A 340 -22.05 -34.69 10.32
CA ARG A 340 -23.13 -35.61 10.70
C ARG A 340 -24.18 -34.96 11.60
N GLU A 341 -23.77 -34.20 12.61
CA GLU A 341 -24.67 -33.43 13.49
C GLU A 341 -25.55 -32.46 12.68
N ALA A 342 -24.96 -31.77 11.71
CA ALA A 342 -25.67 -30.83 10.85
C ALA A 342 -26.68 -31.54 9.92
N GLU A 343 -26.27 -32.64 9.27
CA GLU A 343 -27.17 -33.43 8.42
C GLU A 343 -28.37 -34.01 9.17
N GLU A 344 -28.14 -34.57 10.36
CA GLU A 344 -29.21 -35.12 11.21
C GLU A 344 -30.19 -34.03 11.64
N THR A 345 -29.70 -32.82 11.90
CA THR A 345 -30.54 -31.68 12.27
C THR A 345 -31.38 -31.20 11.09
N ILE A 346 -30.81 -31.15 9.88
CA ILE A 346 -31.54 -30.82 8.64
C ILE A 346 -32.68 -31.81 8.38
N LYS A 347 -32.42 -33.11 8.55
CA LYS A 347 -33.42 -34.16 8.33
C LYS A 347 -34.66 -33.98 9.21
N LYS A 348 -34.52 -33.37 10.40
CA LYS A 348 -35.63 -33.08 11.33
C LYS A 348 -36.51 -31.89 10.91
N VAL A 349 -35.98 -30.94 10.13
CA VAL A 349 -36.69 -29.70 9.73
C VAL A 349 -37.26 -29.79 8.30
N GLY A 350 -36.72 -30.69 7.47
CA GLY A 350 -37.11 -30.90 6.07
C GLY A 350 -36.37 -29.95 5.11
N LEU A 351 -35.78 -30.51 4.05
CA LEU A 351 -34.88 -29.77 3.13
C LEU A 351 -35.52 -28.52 2.49
N SER A 352 -36.83 -28.57 2.19
CA SER A 352 -37.56 -27.44 1.58
C SER A 352 -37.66 -26.20 2.46
N ASN A 353 -37.46 -26.35 3.78
CA ASN A 353 -37.59 -25.27 4.76
C ASN A 353 -36.25 -24.60 5.08
N ILE A 354 -35.18 -25.02 4.41
CA ILE A 354 -33.81 -24.61 4.71
C ILE A 354 -33.30 -23.75 3.57
N SER A 355 -32.92 -22.53 3.93
CA SER A 355 -32.35 -21.55 3.01
C SER A 355 -30.99 -22.01 2.48
N ASN A 356 -30.66 -21.58 1.25
CA ASN A 356 -29.43 -22.02 0.57
C ASN A 356 -28.15 -21.75 1.37
N ASN A 357 -28.07 -20.63 2.10
CA ASN A 357 -26.92 -20.30 2.95
C ASN A 357 -26.67 -21.29 4.08
N ILE A 358 -27.70 -21.99 4.59
CA ILE A 358 -27.52 -23.05 5.60
C ILE A 358 -27.05 -24.35 4.95
N ARG A 359 -27.46 -24.59 3.69
CA ARG A 359 -26.95 -25.74 2.90
C ARG A 359 -25.48 -25.57 2.58
N GLU A 360 -25.05 -24.35 2.20
CA GLU A 360 -23.65 -24.00 1.98
C GLU A 360 -22.75 -24.35 3.18
N ASP A 361 -23.27 -24.24 4.42
CA ASP A 361 -22.51 -24.58 5.63
C ASP A 361 -22.24 -26.07 5.80
N ILE A 362 -23.15 -26.91 5.30
CA ILE A 362 -23.00 -28.37 5.37
C ILE A 362 -22.08 -28.84 4.26
N ASP A 363 -22.23 -28.28 3.06
CA ASP A 363 -21.30 -28.52 1.96
C ASP A 363 -19.88 -28.13 2.39
N LEU A 364 -19.72 -27.03 3.14
CA LEU A 364 -18.45 -26.65 3.75
C LEU A 364 -17.94 -27.70 4.74
N TYR A 365 -18.75 -28.21 5.68
CA TYR A 365 -18.30 -29.24 6.63
C TYR A 365 -17.89 -30.53 5.93
N SER A 366 -18.61 -30.92 4.87
CA SER A 366 -18.26 -32.06 4.02
C SER A 366 -16.91 -31.84 3.34
N GLU A 367 -16.70 -30.66 2.77
CA GLU A 367 -15.47 -30.27 2.09
C GLU A 367 -14.27 -30.24 3.05
N ILE A 368 -14.43 -29.63 4.23
CA ILE A 368 -13.38 -29.62 5.27
C ILE A 368 -13.04 -31.05 5.69
N THR A 369 -14.04 -31.90 5.92
CA THR A 369 -13.82 -33.30 6.34
C THR A 369 -12.99 -34.05 5.29
N ARG A 370 -13.24 -33.82 4.00
CA ARG A 370 -12.51 -34.47 2.89
C ARG A 370 -11.10 -33.95 2.70
N THR A 371 -10.83 -32.69 3.03
CA THR A 371 -9.57 -32.01 2.68
C THR A 371 -8.62 -31.85 3.86
N ILE A 372 -9.11 -31.80 5.11
CA ILE A 372 -8.30 -31.43 6.28
C ILE A 372 -7.11 -32.38 6.52
N SER A 373 -7.28 -33.69 6.36
CA SER A 373 -6.19 -34.65 6.56
C SER A 373 -5.09 -34.49 5.53
N HIS A 374 -5.46 -34.24 4.28
CA HIS A 374 -4.51 -33.97 3.21
C HIS A 374 -3.76 -32.67 3.49
N PHE A 375 -4.49 -31.59 3.80
CA PHE A 375 -3.90 -30.29 4.12
C PHE A 375 -2.91 -30.36 5.30
N ILE A 376 -3.31 -30.97 6.42
CA ILE A 376 -2.39 -31.11 7.56
C ILE A 376 -1.19 -32.00 7.19
N GLY A 377 -1.40 -33.03 6.36
CA GLY A 377 -0.32 -33.82 5.79
C GLY A 377 0.67 -33.00 4.96
N GLU A 378 0.18 -32.08 4.13
CA GLU A 378 1.02 -31.17 3.36
C GLU A 378 1.72 -30.13 4.24
N LEU A 379 1.06 -29.64 5.30
CA LEU A 379 1.68 -28.74 6.28
C LEU A 379 2.84 -29.40 7.03
N ARG A 380 2.69 -30.68 7.37
CA ARG A 380 3.72 -31.46 8.07
C ARG A 380 5.01 -31.60 7.24
N ASP A 381 4.90 -31.55 5.93
CA ASP A 381 6.07 -31.62 5.03
C ASP A 381 6.89 -30.32 5.01
N PHE A 382 6.35 -29.20 5.53
CA PHE A 382 7.13 -27.99 5.72
C PHE A 382 8.03 -28.11 6.95
N VAL A 383 9.28 -27.64 6.81
CA VAL A 383 10.15 -27.41 7.97
C VAL A 383 9.69 -26.13 8.67
N VAL A 384 8.70 -26.27 9.55
CA VAL A 384 8.19 -25.14 10.35
C VAL A 384 8.94 -25.09 11.67
N SER A 385 9.57 -23.95 11.95
CA SER A 385 10.23 -23.75 13.24
C SER A 385 9.20 -23.45 14.33
N PRO A 386 9.48 -23.82 15.60
CA PRO A 386 8.65 -23.37 16.71
C PRO A 386 8.52 -21.85 16.73
N ILE A 387 7.37 -21.35 17.19
CA ILE A 387 7.12 -19.90 17.26
C ILE A 387 8.20 -19.13 18.04
N THR A 388 8.85 -19.76 19.02
CA THR A 388 9.95 -19.17 19.78
C THR A 388 11.15 -18.82 18.91
N VAL A 389 11.48 -19.64 17.91
CA VAL A 389 12.58 -19.38 16.98
C VAL A 389 12.28 -18.14 16.12
N HIS A 390 11.03 -18.01 15.66
CA HIS A 390 10.58 -16.84 14.92
C HIS A 390 10.59 -15.58 15.80
N LYS A 391 10.24 -15.70 17.09
CA LYS A 391 10.33 -14.56 18.03
C LYS A 391 11.78 -14.15 18.32
N ASP A 392 12.68 -15.12 18.50
CA ASP A 392 14.10 -14.86 18.76
C ASP A 392 14.80 -14.18 17.57
N SER A 393 14.28 -14.33 16.35
CA SER A 393 14.77 -13.68 15.14
C SER A 393 14.13 -12.30 14.87
N ASP A 394 13.26 -11.80 15.76
CA ASP A 394 12.34 -10.68 15.49
C ASP A 394 11.54 -10.89 14.18
N PHE A 395 11.13 -12.12 13.89
CA PHE A 395 10.42 -12.56 12.69
C PHE A 395 11.14 -12.26 11.35
N ASN A 396 12.46 -12.05 11.37
CA ASN A 396 13.21 -11.74 10.14
C ASN A 396 13.15 -12.87 9.11
N ASP A 397 13.14 -14.13 9.56
CA ASP A 397 12.99 -15.30 8.69
C ASP A 397 11.62 -15.35 8.01
N ILE A 398 10.56 -14.93 8.72
CA ILE A 398 9.22 -14.76 8.14
C ILE A 398 9.20 -13.64 7.10
N ILE A 399 9.86 -12.52 7.36
CA ILE A 399 9.99 -11.40 6.40
C ILE A 399 10.71 -11.88 5.13
N GLU A 400 11.80 -12.63 5.26
CA GLU A 400 12.56 -13.17 4.12
C GLU A 400 11.70 -14.09 3.26
N GLU A 401 10.95 -15.01 3.87
CA GLU A 401 10.07 -15.92 3.13
C GLU A 401 8.93 -15.17 2.43
N ILE A 402 8.27 -14.22 3.12
CA ILE A 402 7.24 -13.36 2.50
C ILE A 402 7.83 -12.61 1.30
N ASN A 403 9.03 -12.07 1.43
CA ASN A 403 9.66 -11.32 0.35
C ASN A 403 9.94 -12.19 -0.88
N LYS A 404 10.23 -13.47 -0.67
CA LYS A 404 10.48 -14.48 -1.70
C LYS A 404 9.20 -14.95 -2.39
N ILE A 405 8.10 -15.08 -1.64
CA ILE A 405 6.78 -15.38 -2.20
C ILE A 405 6.25 -14.20 -3.05
N LEU A 406 6.56 -12.97 -2.62
CA LEU A 406 6.07 -11.75 -3.26
C LEU A 406 7.02 -11.15 -4.32
N SER A 407 8.20 -11.74 -4.53
CA SER A 407 9.13 -11.39 -5.61
C SER A 407 8.78 -12.12 -6.90
#